data_AF-A0A1S2M752-F1
#
_entry.id   AF-A0A1S2M752-F1
#
_cell.length_a   1.000
_cell.length_b   1.000
_cell.length_c   1.000
_cell.angle_alpha   90.00
_cell.angle_beta   90.00
_cell.angle_gamma   90.00
#
_symmetry.space_group_name_H-M   'P 1'
#
loop_
_entity.id
_entity.type
_entity.pdbx_description
1 polymer ?
#
loop_
_entity_poly.entity_id
_entity_poly.type
_entity_poly.pdbx_seq_one_letter_code
_entity_poly.pdbx_strand_id
1 'polypeptide(L)' 'MIIELDGYFHQVLLTGKKCSKQQLKQKYLEAKNLTTDIKDLPALFCSLHKFEVLSNDEHIKVDYVIDTDTDRIYSPSY' A
#
# COMPACT_ATOMS: atom_id res chain seq x y z
N MET A 1 6.31 -7.38 5.80
CA MET A 1 6.80 -6.26 4.98
C MET A 1 5.92 -5.09 5.32
N ILE A 2 6.51 -3.92 5.41
CA ILE A 2 5.81 -2.68 5.68
C ILE A 2 5.76 -1.90 4.37
N ILE A 3 4.58 -1.43 4.00
CA ILE A 3 4.37 -0.60 2.82
C ILE A 3 3.64 0.67 3.21
N GLU A 4 3.88 1.74 2.47
CA GLU A 4 3.07 2.95 2.54
C GLU A 4 2.14 2.99 1.33
N LEU A 5 0.84 3.20 1.55
CA LEU A 5 -0.06 3.69 0.51
C LEU A 5 -0.08 5.21 0.62
N ASP A 6 0.56 5.86 -0.35
CA ASP A 6 0.72 7.31 -0.40
C ASP A 6 -0.12 7.87 -1.56
N GLY A 7 -0.96 8.84 -1.25
CA GLY A 7 -1.80 9.50 -2.22
C GLY A 7 -2.59 10.63 -1.58
N TYR A 8 -3.14 11.51 -2.41
CA TYR A 8 -3.85 12.70 -1.92
C TYR A 8 -4.96 12.41 -0.87
N PHE A 9 -5.66 11.28 -1.00
CA PHE A 9 -6.79 10.93 -0.12
C PHE A 9 -6.44 9.98 1.03
N HIS A 10 -5.26 9.37 1.02
CA HIS A 10 -4.87 8.41 2.04
C HIS A 10 -3.34 8.38 2.18
N GLN A 11 -2.86 8.45 3.41
CA GLN A 11 -1.48 8.19 3.75
C GLN A 11 -1.47 7.21 4.91
N VAL A 12 -1.25 5.93 4.59
CA VAL A 12 -1.40 4.85 5.57
C VAL A 12 -0.28 3.83 5.44
N LEU A 13 0.23 3.40 6.59
CA LEU A 13 1.18 2.31 6.69
C LEU A 13 0.44 0.98 6.79
N LEU A 14 0.82 0.00 5.98
CA LEU A 14 0.27 -1.35 6.01
C LEU A 14 1.39 -2.37 6.28
N THR A 15 1.06 -3.43 7.01
CA THR A 15 1.95 -4.57 7.24
C THR A 15 1.32 -5.87 6.78
N GLY A 16 2.13 -6.77 6.23
CA GLY A 16 1.66 -8.07 5.76
C GLY A 16 2.78 -9.03 5.40
N LYS A 17 2.43 -10.18 4.81
CA LYS A 17 3.40 -11.18 4.35
C LYS A 17 4.36 -10.57 3.32
N LYS A 18 5.64 -10.94 3.40
CA LYS A 18 6.65 -10.53 2.42
C LYS A 18 6.26 -11.00 1.01
N CYS A 19 6.38 -10.13 0.03
CA CYS A 19 6.21 -10.44 -1.38
C CYS A 19 7.21 -9.62 -2.22
N SER A 20 7.43 -10.04 -3.48
CA SER A 20 8.27 -9.29 -4.41
C SER A 20 7.57 -8.00 -4.87
N LYS A 21 8.35 -7.04 -5.37
CA LYS A 21 7.81 -5.81 -5.98
C LYS A 21 6.76 -6.10 -7.07
N GLN A 22 6.99 -7.13 -7.89
CA GLN A 22 6.04 -7.53 -8.94
C GLN A 22 4.74 -8.10 -8.35
N GLN A 23 4.83 -8.93 -7.30
CA GLN A 23 3.65 -9.44 -6.60
C GLN A 23 2.87 -8.31 -5.92
N LEU A 24 3.57 -7.35 -5.31
CA LEU A 24 2.96 -6.17 -4.73
C LEU A 24 2.22 -5.33 -5.78
N LYS A 25 2.81 -5.17 -6.98
CA LYS A 25 2.15 -4.50 -8.11
C LYS A 25 0.86 -5.20 -8.54
N GLN A 26 0.87 -6.53 -8.64
CA GLN A 26 -0.33 -7.28 -9.01
C GLN A 26 -1.44 -7.11 -7.97
N LYS A 27 -1.09 -7.20 -6.67
CA LYS A 27 -2.01 -6.95 -5.56
C LYS A 27 -2.63 -5.54 -5.62
N TYR A 28 -1.78 -4.54 -5.84
CA TYR A 28 -2.24 -3.16 -5.98
C TYR A 28 -3.22 -3.00 -7.15
N LEU A 29 -2.90 -3.52 -8.33
CA LEU A 29 -3.78 -3.42 -9.49
C LEU A 29 -5.10 -4.16 -9.29
N GLU A 30 -5.08 -5.33 -8.64
CA GLU A 30 -6.29 -6.07 -8.29
C GLU A 30 -7.19 -5.24 -7.36
N ALA A 31 -6.65 -4.71 -6.26
CA ALA A 31 -7.40 -3.86 -5.35
C ALA A 31 -7.92 -2.59 -6.05
N LYS A 32 -7.07 -1.92 -6.84
CA LYS A 32 -7.44 -0.71 -7.60
C LYS A 32 -8.60 -0.96 -8.56
N ASN A 33 -8.57 -2.05 -9.32
CA ASN A 33 -9.62 -2.39 -10.29
C ASN A 33 -10.97 -2.72 -9.63
N LEU A 34 -10.95 -3.18 -8.38
CA LEU A 34 -12.16 -3.47 -7.59
C LEU A 34 -12.64 -2.26 -6.76
N THR A 35 -11.80 -1.23 -6.63
CA THR A 35 -12.11 -0.03 -5.84
C THR A 35 -13.01 0.91 -6.65
N THR A 36 -14.14 1.29 -6.07
CA THR A 36 -15.07 2.29 -6.68
C THR A 36 -14.81 3.71 -6.15
N ASP A 37 -14.47 3.85 -4.87
CA ASP A 37 -13.99 5.11 -4.27
C ASP A 37 -12.55 4.89 -3.77
N ILE A 38 -11.61 5.73 -4.23
CA ILE A 38 -10.19 5.64 -3.86
C ILE A 38 -9.96 5.66 -2.35
N LYS A 39 -10.84 6.29 -1.56
CA LYS A 39 -10.75 6.30 -0.10
C LYS A 39 -10.89 4.92 0.53
N ASP A 40 -11.57 4.00 -0.14
CA ASP A 40 -11.78 2.63 0.32
C ASP A 40 -10.61 1.70 -0.06
N LEU A 41 -9.70 2.15 -0.93
CA LEU A 41 -8.58 1.34 -1.42
C LEU A 41 -7.77 0.69 -0.29
N PRO A 42 -7.37 1.41 0.80
CA PRO A 42 -6.59 0.77 1.85
C PRO A 42 -7.33 -0.36 2.57
N ALA A 43 -8.60 -0.16 2.88
CA ALA A 43 -9.42 -1.17 3.55
C ALA A 43 -9.63 -2.39 2.65
N LEU A 44 -9.89 -2.17 1.36
CA LEU A 44 -10.06 -3.23 0.38
C LEU A 44 -8.75 -4.01 0.18
N PHE A 45 -7.63 -3.32 0.01
CA PHE A 45 -6.30 -3.93 -0.13
C PHE A 45 -5.97 -4.82 1.07
N CYS A 46 -6.23 -4.34 2.29
CA CYS A 46 -6.05 -5.11 3.52
C CYS A 46 -6.88 -6.40 3.52
N SER A 47 -8.17 -6.29 3.20
CA SER A 47 -9.11 -7.41 3.18
C SER A 47 -8.71 -8.49 2.15
N LEU A 48 -8.38 -8.07 0.92
CA LEU A 48 -8.03 -8.95 -0.19
C LEU A 48 -6.68 -9.65 0.01
N HIS A 49 -5.70 -8.96 0.60
CA HIS A 49 -4.32 -9.44 0.62
C HIS A 49 -3.79 -9.79 2.00
N LYS A 50 -4.65 -9.74 3.04
CA LYS A 50 -4.30 -10.02 4.43
C LYS A 50 -3.16 -9.12 4.91
N PHE A 51 -3.29 -7.84 4.58
CA PHE A 51 -2.53 -6.76 5.18
C PHE A 51 -3.34 -6.15 6.31
N GLU A 52 -2.65 -5.48 7.22
CA GLU A 52 -3.22 -4.80 8.37
C GLU A 52 -2.70 -3.37 8.40
N VAL A 53 -3.56 -2.43 8.81
CA VAL A 53 -3.17 -1.03 9.00
C VAL A 53 -2.27 -0.96 10.24
N LEU A 54 -1.08 -0.42 10.09
CA LEU A 54 -0.20 -0.07 11.20
C LEU A 54 -0.63 1.27 11.78
N SER A 55 -0.53 1.39 13.11
CA SER A 55 -0.62 2.69 13.76
C SER A 55 0.53 3.57 13.24
N ASN A 56 0.20 4.76 12.72
CA ASN A 56 1.18 5.67 12.15
C ASN A 56 2.24 6.05 13.21
N ASP A 57 3.50 5.71 12.92
CA ASP A 57 4.68 6.21 13.60
C ASP A 57 5.64 6.71 12.53
N GLU A 58 5.97 8.00 12.61
CA GLU A 58 6.80 8.74 11.65
C GLU A 58 8.23 8.18 11.52
N HIS A 59 8.66 7.29 12.44
CA HIS A 59 9.99 6.68 12.43
C HIS A 59 10.03 5.31 11.73
N ILE A 60 8.90 4.81 11.21
CA ILE A 60 8.86 3.50 10.55
C ILE A 60 9.43 3.61 9.12
N LYS A 61 10.51 2.87 8.88
CA LYS A 61 11.02 2.66 7.52
C LYS A 61 10.17 1.61 6.79
N VAL A 62 9.65 1.98 5.63
CA VAL A 62 8.89 1.07 4.76
C VAL A 62 9.78 0.37 3.73
N ASP A 63 9.39 -0.86 3.36
CA ASP A 63 10.05 -1.64 2.29
C ASP A 63 9.72 -1.05 0.90
N TYR A 64 8.48 -0.60 0.71
CA TYR A 64 7.97 0.00 -0.52
C TYR A 64 6.94 1.08 -0.24
N VAL A 65 6.91 2.10 -1.10
CA VAL A 65 5.82 3.06 -1.23
C VAL A 65 5.02 2.69 -2.48
N ILE A 66 3.70 2.72 -2.36
CA ILE A 66 2.74 2.67 -3.46
C ILE A 66 2.15 4.07 -3.57
N ASP A 67 2.63 4.82 -4.54
CA ASP A 67 2.09 6.13 -4.91
C ASP A 67 0.86 5.89 -5.79
N THR A 68 -0.32 6.18 -5.26
CA THR A 68 -1.59 5.97 -5.96
C THR A 68 -1.96 7.10 -6.90
N ASP A 69 -1.33 8.27 -6.74
CA ASP A 69 -1.51 9.41 -7.64
C ASP A 69 -0.75 9.19 -8.95
N THR A 70 0.38 8.47 -8.91
CA THR A 70 1.21 8.16 -10.10
C THR A 70 1.27 6.68 -10.48
N ASP A 71 0.62 5.79 -9.73
CA ASP A 71 0.68 4.33 -9.89
C ASP A 71 2.09 3.73 -9.78
N ARG A 72 3.00 4.43 -9.09
CA ARG A 72 4.40 4.01 -8.95
C ARG A 72 4.57 3.21 -7.68
N ILE A 73 5.34 2.13 -7.80
CA ILE A 73 5.81 1.34 -6.66
C ILE A 73 7.32 1.44 -6.61
N TYR A 74 7.87 1.89 -5.49
CA TYR A 74 9.32 2.08 -5.35
C TYR A 74 9.77 1.81 -3.92
N SER A 75 11.07 1.54 -3.75
CA SER A 75 11.69 1.49 -2.42
C SER A 75 12.24 2.88 -2.11
N PRO A 76 11.86 3.49 -0.98
CA PRO A 76 12.36 4.81 -0.60
C PRO A 76 13.86 4.75 -0.26
N SER A 77 14.55 5.88 -0.44
CA SER A 77 15.93 6.09 -0.01
C SER A 77 15.92 7.11 1.13
N TYR A 78 16.52 6.78 2.26
CA TYR A 78 16.56 7.61 3.48
C TYR A 78 17.97 8.17 3.72
#